data_AF-A0A9D6XE57-F1
#
_entry.id   AF-A0A9D6XE57-F1
#
_cell.length_a   1.000
_cell.length_b   1.000
_cell.length_c   1.000
_cell.angle_alpha   90.00
_cell.angle_beta   90.00
_cell.angle_gamma   90.00
#
_symmetry.space_group_name_H-M   'P 1'
#
loop_
_entity.id
_entity.type
_entity.pdbx_description
1 polymer ?
#
loop_
_entity_poly.entity_id
_entity_poly.type
_entity_poly.pdbx_seq_one_letter_code
_entity_poly.pdbx_strand_id
1 'polypeptide(L)' 'MKYKESKNFFPHQDNPNRGDYVERVVDPRQAYYKVKPVNAEDEVPESASEFSANK' A
#
# COMPACT_ATOMS: atom_id res chain seq x y z
N MET A 1 6.67 10.25 3.03
CA MET A 1 5.34 10.08 3.70
C MET A 1 5.35 8.73 4.38
N LYS A 2 4.90 8.64 5.65
CA LYS A 2 4.91 7.36 6.38
C LYS A 2 3.66 6.53 6.06
N TYR A 3 3.73 5.20 6.24
CA TYR A 3 2.57 4.34 5.97
C TYR A 3 1.36 4.72 6.81
N LYS A 4 1.52 5.08 8.09
CA LYS A 4 0.41 5.52 8.95
C LYS A 4 -0.34 6.75 8.45
N GLU A 5 0.29 7.54 7.60
CA GLU A 5 -0.30 8.75 6.98
C GLU A 5 -0.98 8.41 5.64
N SER A 6 -0.86 7.16 5.18
CA SER A 6 -1.40 6.69 3.91
C SER A 6 -2.81 6.17 4.03
N LYS A 7 -3.67 6.60 3.11
CA LYS A 7 -5.05 6.07 2.93
C LYS A 7 -5.10 4.58 2.60
N ASN A 8 -3.98 4.00 2.17
CA ASN A 8 -3.85 2.61 1.76
C ASN A 8 -3.28 1.71 2.86
N PHE A 9 -2.98 2.26 4.05
CA PHE A 9 -2.48 1.50 5.19
C PHE A 9 -3.63 1.12 6.13
N PHE A 10 -3.70 -0.15 6.47
CA PHE A 10 -4.71 -0.71 7.36
C PHE A 10 -4.01 -1.34 8.58
N PRO A 11 -4.08 -0.71 9.77
CA PRO A 11 -3.42 -1.24 10.95
C PRO A 11 -4.02 -2.56 11.40
N HIS A 12 -3.19 -3.46 11.93
CA HIS A 12 -3.64 -4.71 12.55
C HIS A 12 -4.30 -4.41 13.90
N GLN A 13 -5.36 -5.15 14.22
CA GLN A 13 -6.18 -4.88 15.40
C GLN A 13 -5.41 -5.10 16.72
N ASP A 14 -4.52 -6.08 16.74
CA ASP A 14 -3.67 -6.46 17.86
C ASP A 14 -2.42 -5.57 18.00
N ASN A 15 -1.94 -4.99 16.90
CA ASN A 15 -0.77 -4.12 16.90
C ASN A 15 -0.90 -2.95 15.92
N PRO A 16 -1.28 -1.74 16.37
CA PRO A 16 -1.49 -0.59 15.48
C PRO A 16 -0.20 -0.06 14.84
N ASN A 17 0.99 -0.51 15.31
CA ASN A 17 2.28 -0.15 14.71
C ASN A 17 2.63 -1.04 13.51
N ARG A 18 1.87 -2.10 13.25
CA ARG A 18 1.98 -2.96 12.07
C ARG A 18 0.65 -2.95 11.33
N GLY A 19 0.72 -3.12 10.03
CA GLY A 19 -0.47 -3.15 9.22
C GLY A 19 -0.18 -3.57 7.80
N ASP A 20 -1.23 -3.62 7.02
CA ASP A 20 -1.20 -3.99 5.64
C ASP A 20 -1.29 -2.76 4.76
N TYR A 21 -0.32 -2.61 3.85
CA TYR A 21 -0.38 -1.66 2.77
C TYR A 21 -1.04 -2.30 1.55
N VAL A 22 -2.14 -1.73 1.10
CA VAL A 22 -2.96 -2.29 0.03
C VAL A 22 -2.81 -1.44 -1.23
N GLU A 23 -2.37 -2.07 -2.32
CA GLU A 23 -2.20 -1.43 -3.61
C GLU A 23 -3.12 -2.07 -4.64
N ARG A 24 -3.88 -1.25 -5.36
CA ARG A 24 -4.58 -1.74 -6.56
C ARG A 24 -3.54 -1.90 -7.67
N VAL A 25 -3.66 -2.95 -8.46
CA VAL A 25 -2.89 -3.13 -9.68
C VAL A 25 -3.86 -3.38 -10.81
N VAL A 26 -3.66 -2.70 -11.94
CA VAL A 26 -4.40 -2.93 -13.17
C VAL A 26 -3.40 -3.40 -14.20
N ASP A 27 -3.58 -4.62 -14.68
CA ASP A 27 -2.87 -5.13 -15.84
C ASP A 27 -3.84 -5.25 -17.04
N PRO A 28 -3.36 -5.56 -18.26
CA PRO A 28 -4.23 -5.66 -19.44
C PRO A 28 -5.32 -6.75 -19.36
N ARG A 29 -5.25 -7.67 -18.39
CA ARG A 29 -6.20 -8.78 -18.22
C ARG A 29 -7.22 -8.48 -17.14
N GLN A 30 -6.77 -7.91 -16.01
CA GLN A 30 -7.62 -7.71 -14.83
C GLN A 30 -7.09 -6.64 -13.88
N ALA A 31 -7.98 -6.15 -13.03
CA ALA A 31 -7.63 -5.39 -11.84
C ALA A 31 -7.65 -6.29 -10.61
N TYR A 32 -6.63 -6.19 -9.77
CA TYR A 32 -6.51 -6.93 -8.52
C TYR A 32 -5.86 -6.06 -7.44
N TYR A 33 -5.85 -6.54 -6.20
CA TYR A 33 -5.20 -5.86 -5.09
C TYR A 33 -4.01 -6.69 -4.60
N LYS A 34 -2.88 -6.03 -4.35
CA LYS A 34 -1.72 -6.59 -3.66
C LYS A 34 -1.70 -6.06 -2.24
N VAL A 35 -1.22 -6.88 -1.33
CA VAL A 35 -1.10 -6.55 0.09
C VAL A 35 0.33 -6.81 0.53
N LYS A 36 0.90 -5.87 1.27
CA LYS A 36 2.24 -6.00 1.86
C LYS A 36 2.19 -5.61 3.35
N PRO A 37 2.63 -6.48 4.27
CA PRO A 37 2.76 -6.10 5.67
C PRO A 37 3.93 -5.12 5.85
N VAL A 38 3.69 -4.02 6.54
CA VAL A 38 4.64 -2.92 6.77
C VAL A 38 4.54 -2.40 8.20
N ASN A 39 5.56 -1.68 8.66
CA ASN A 39 5.44 -0.94 9.91
C ASN A 39 4.87 0.45 9.64
N ALA A 40 4.08 0.96 10.59
CA ALA A 40 3.40 2.25 10.51
C ALA A 40 4.36 3.43 10.26
N GLU A 41 5.58 3.33 10.78
CA GLU A 41 6.61 4.38 10.69
C GLU A 41 7.51 4.26 9.44
N ASP A 42 7.42 3.17 8.68
CA ASP A 42 8.23 2.99 7.47
C ASP A 42 7.78 3.99 6.39
N GLU A 43 8.69 4.34 5.48
CA GLU A 43 8.39 5.25 4.39
C GLU A 43 7.62 4.53 3.28
N VAL A 44 6.58 5.21 2.77
CA VAL A 44 5.90 4.81 1.54
C VAL A 44 6.86 5.06 0.38
N PRO A 45 7.25 4.03 -0.39
CA PRO A 45 8.13 4.23 -1.53
C PRO A 45 7.47 5.16 -2.56
N GLU A 46 8.24 6.03 -3.20
CA GLU A 46 7.72 6.99 -4.18
C GLU A 46 6.94 6.31 -5.31
N SER A 47 7.38 5.11 -5.72
CA SER A 47 6.72 4.29 -6.74
C SER A 47 5.33 3.76 -6.33
N ALA A 48 4.97 3.78 -5.04
CA ALA A 48 3.62 3.44 -4.59
C ALA A 48 2.60 4.55 -4.89
N SER A 49 3.06 5.76 -5.25
CA SER A 49 2.20 6.88 -5.62
C SER A 49 1.93 6.97 -7.13
N GLU A 50 2.78 6.36 -7.96
CA GLU A 50 2.67 6.42 -9.41
C GLU A 50 2.24 5.07 -9.99
N PHE A 51 0.94 4.96 -10.17
CA PHE A 51 0.38 4.18 -11.26
C PHE A 51 0.92 4.75 -12.58
N SER A 52 2.07 4.26 -13.03
CA SER A 52 2.31 4.16 -14.46
C SER A 52 1.29 3.16 -14.99
N ALA A 53 0.12 3.70 -15.36
CA ALA A 53 -0.68 3.08 -16.40
C ALA A 53 0.24 2.99 -17.61
N ASN A 54 0.90 1.84 -17.78
CA ASN A 54 1.53 1.51 -19.04
C ASN A 54 0.41 1.53 -20.09
N LYS A 55 0.35 2.64 -20.82
CA LYS A 55 -0.57 2.91 -21.92
C LYS A 55 0.13 2.59 -23.22
#